data_AF-A0AAV4BFX3-F1
#
_entry.id   AF-A0AAV4BFX3-F1
#
_cell.length_a   1.000
_cell.length_b   1.000
_cell.length_c   1.000
_cell.angle_alpha   90.00
_cell.angle_beta   90.00
_cell.angle_gamma   90.00
#
_symmetry.space_group_name_H-M   'P 1'
#
loop_
_entity.id
_entity.type
_entity.pdbx_description
1 polymer ?
#
loop_
_entity_poly.entity_id
_entity_poly.type
_entity_poly.pdbx_seq_one_letter_code
_entity_poly.pdbx_strand_id
1 'polypeptide(L)'
;MLTIRSYLCCDKLQREREESAEVIAEQEPEPAIQPEDAVATEDKEASPPRETQAETTSRSFAPASESNEAMHEMEEANRARQEKTESDLQDYEQQRKQEKEKEEEEIRKLKERRIQRQKERVEEDKRLAEMRAQEEMKRKAEEEERKKKKAAEEKRLKEERARKKREAEERLKPKKGRNFKISKRSDSEKVPGSLDAVMTKEELQKSKEQLEEEKQAILAQRIQPLTIDGLTSDKLLEKAKELHEHIRRLEGDKYDLEQRFKRQQYDMIELAERVRQMNKGKGKRGVSSVQVDESFDRLADKFTSAPVSMA
;
A
#
# COMPACT_ATOMS: atom_id res chain seq x y z
N MET A 1 5.17 44.14 -19.79
CA MET A 1 4.15 43.40 -20.57
C MET A 1 4.25 41.88 -20.46
N LEU A 2 5.35 41.30 -19.98
CA LEU A 2 5.50 39.84 -19.83
C LEU A 2 4.79 39.24 -18.59
N THR A 3 4.56 40.03 -17.55
CA THR A 3 3.89 39.59 -16.32
C THR A 3 2.40 39.30 -16.53
N ILE A 4 1.68 40.17 -17.24
CA ILE A 4 0.24 40.00 -17.46
C ILE A 4 -0.07 38.75 -18.30
N ARG A 5 0.79 38.39 -19.26
CA ARG A 5 0.61 37.21 -20.11
C ARG A 5 0.83 35.88 -19.35
N SER A 6 1.66 35.91 -18.30
CA SER A 6 1.87 34.76 -17.41
C SER A 6 0.67 34.50 -16.50
N TYR A 7 0.04 35.56 -15.98
CA TYR A 7 -1.17 35.42 -15.14
C TYR A 7 -2.36 34.89 -15.94
N LEU A 8 -2.57 35.35 -17.18
CA LEU A 8 -3.63 34.82 -18.04
C LEU A 8 -3.40 33.36 -18.47
N CYS A 9 -2.16 32.87 -18.51
CA CYS A 9 -1.87 31.47 -18.81
C CYS A 9 -2.12 30.56 -17.60
N CYS A 10 -1.81 31.04 -16.39
CA CYS A 10 -2.09 30.32 -15.15
C CYS A 10 -3.60 30.19 -14.90
N ASP A 11 -4.36 31.27 -15.10
CA ASP A 11 -5.82 31.25 -14.95
C ASP A 11 -6.52 30.35 -15.98
N LYS A 12 -5.90 30.14 -17.15
CA LYS A 12 -6.45 29.26 -18.18
C LYS A 12 -6.17 27.79 -17.88
N LEU A 13 -4.96 27.48 -17.41
CA LEU A 13 -4.60 26.15 -16.92
C LEU A 13 -5.35 25.76 -15.65
N GLN A 14 -5.70 26.73 -14.81
CA GLN A 14 -6.45 26.48 -13.59
C GLN A 14 -7.93 26.22 -13.87
N ARG A 15 -8.54 26.91 -14.86
CA ARG A 15 -9.88 26.55 -15.36
C ARG A 15 -9.93 25.19 -16.04
N GLU A 16 -8.95 24.86 -16.88
CA GLU A 16 -8.89 23.53 -17.52
C GLU A 16 -8.75 22.41 -16.48
N ARG A 17 -8.05 22.69 -15.36
CA ARG A 17 -7.91 21.75 -14.24
C ARG A 17 -9.19 21.64 -13.42
N GLU A 18 -9.91 22.74 -13.21
CA GLU A 18 -11.20 22.75 -12.52
C GLU A 18 -12.30 22.06 -13.36
N GLU A 19 -12.38 22.31 -14.67
CA GLU A 19 -13.28 21.57 -15.59
C GLU A 19 -12.95 20.08 -15.62
N SER A 20 -11.67 19.71 -15.66
CA SER A 20 -11.28 18.29 -15.61
C SER A 20 -11.58 17.61 -14.27
N ALA A 21 -11.63 18.37 -13.18
CA ALA A 21 -11.99 17.86 -11.85
C ALA A 21 -13.51 17.72 -11.69
N GLU A 22 -14.30 18.58 -12.33
CA GLU A 22 -15.76 18.50 -12.35
C GLU A 22 -16.26 17.30 -13.16
N VAL A 23 -15.61 16.99 -14.29
CA VAL A 23 -15.90 15.78 -15.10
C VAL A 23 -15.60 14.46 -14.37
N ILE A 24 -14.66 14.47 -13.41
CA ILE A 24 -14.34 13.30 -12.57
C ILE A 24 -15.34 13.16 -11.40
N ALA A 25 -16.00 14.25 -10.99
CA ALA A 25 -16.95 14.27 -9.88
C ALA A 25 -18.39 13.87 -10.28
N GLU A 26 -18.75 13.96 -11.56
CA GLU A 26 -20.06 13.51 -12.07
C GLU A 26 -20.15 12.02 -12.41
N GLN A 27 -19.05 11.25 -12.30
CA GLN A 27 -19.12 9.80 -12.39
C GLN A 27 -19.63 9.21 -11.08
N GLU A 28 -20.96 9.22 -10.91
CA GLU A 28 -21.65 8.43 -9.90
C GLU A 28 -21.19 6.95 -9.97
N PRO A 29 -21.01 6.27 -8.83
CA PRO A 29 -20.62 4.86 -8.83
C PRO A 29 -21.73 4.00 -9.43
N GLU A 30 -21.42 3.26 -10.50
CA GLU A 30 -22.28 2.20 -11.04
C GLU A 30 -22.74 1.25 -9.92
N PRO A 31 -24.04 0.91 -9.84
CA PRO A 31 -24.51 -0.04 -8.85
C PRO A 31 -24.03 -1.46 -9.17
N ALA A 32 -23.55 -2.13 -8.12
CA ALA A 32 -23.13 -3.52 -8.15
C ALA A 32 -24.28 -4.44 -8.60
N ILE A 33 -24.06 -5.20 -9.67
CA ILE A 33 -25.00 -6.20 -10.19
C ILE A 33 -24.96 -7.44 -9.27
N GLN A 34 -26.03 -7.69 -8.54
CA GLN A 34 -26.36 -9.02 -7.99
C GLN A 34 -27.29 -9.76 -8.97
N PRO A 35 -27.24 -11.10 -9.04
CA PRO A 35 -27.98 -11.87 -10.03
C PRO A 35 -29.30 -12.39 -9.43
N GLU A 36 -30.41 -11.72 -9.70
CA GLU A 36 -31.75 -12.31 -9.51
C GLU A 36 -32.83 -11.57 -10.31
N ASP A 37 -33.79 -12.38 -10.75
CA ASP A 37 -35.11 -12.04 -11.30
C ASP A 37 -35.23 -11.69 -12.80
N ALA A 38 -35.49 -12.77 -13.54
CA ALA A 38 -36.26 -12.75 -14.78
C ALA A 38 -37.62 -12.07 -14.56
N VAL A 39 -37.86 -10.97 -15.27
CA VAL A 39 -39.20 -10.39 -15.43
C VAL A 39 -39.48 -10.19 -16.90
N ALA A 40 -40.57 -10.83 -17.33
CA ALA A 40 -41.17 -10.72 -18.64
C ALA A 40 -41.55 -9.26 -18.95
N THR A 41 -41.14 -8.78 -20.11
CA THR A 41 -41.66 -7.52 -20.66
C THR A 41 -42.90 -7.82 -21.48
N GLU A 42 -44.04 -7.41 -20.91
CA GLU A 42 -45.34 -7.35 -21.57
C GLU A 42 -45.32 -6.34 -22.73
N ASP A 43 -45.88 -6.76 -23.86
CA ASP A 43 -46.31 -5.94 -24.98
C ASP A 43 -47.31 -4.85 -24.57
N LYS A 44 -47.07 -3.60 -25.00
CA LYS A 44 -48.10 -2.62 -25.37
C LYS A 44 -47.46 -1.31 -25.86
N GLU A 45 -47.56 -1.05 -27.16
CA GLU A 45 -48.07 0.24 -27.63
C GLU A 45 -48.54 0.15 -29.07
N ALA A 46 -49.87 0.23 -29.25
CA ALA A 46 -50.52 0.39 -30.53
C ALA A 46 -50.78 1.89 -30.75
N SER A 47 -50.30 2.42 -31.87
CA SER A 47 -50.68 3.74 -32.39
C SER A 47 -51.58 3.58 -33.63
N PRO A 48 -52.56 4.48 -33.85
CA PRO A 48 -53.68 4.27 -34.78
C PRO A 48 -53.32 4.62 -36.24
N PRO A 49 -53.99 4.04 -37.26
CA PRO A 49 -53.73 4.35 -38.65
C PRO A 49 -54.44 5.63 -39.08
N ARG A 50 -53.74 6.46 -39.85
CA ARG A 50 -54.25 7.68 -40.48
C ARG A 50 -54.70 7.34 -41.91
N GLU A 51 -56.00 7.40 -42.14
CA GLU A 51 -56.62 7.24 -43.46
C GLU A 51 -56.14 8.35 -44.41
N THR A 52 -55.55 7.97 -45.54
CA THR A 52 -55.43 8.83 -46.72
C THR A 52 -56.11 8.14 -47.89
N GLN A 53 -57.09 8.84 -48.45
CA GLN A 53 -57.92 8.41 -49.56
C GLN A 53 -57.05 8.39 -50.84
N ALA A 54 -56.97 7.24 -51.49
CA ALA A 54 -56.42 7.11 -52.84
C ALA A 54 -57.57 6.83 -53.81
N GLU A 55 -57.86 7.79 -54.67
CA GLU A 55 -58.82 7.67 -55.76
C GLU A 55 -58.45 6.54 -56.71
N THR A 56 -59.44 5.69 -56.95
CA THR A 56 -59.45 4.67 -57.98
C THR A 56 -59.64 5.33 -59.35
N THR A 57 -58.59 5.33 -60.17
CA THR A 57 -58.74 5.41 -61.64
C THR A 57 -58.28 4.09 -62.24
N SER A 58 -59.25 3.21 -62.47
CA SER A 58 -59.08 1.98 -63.23
C SER A 58 -58.86 2.33 -64.70
N ARG A 59 -57.68 1.98 -65.23
CA ARG A 59 -57.53 1.80 -66.68
C ARG A 59 -56.93 0.43 -66.91
N SER A 60 -57.82 -0.50 -67.25
CA SER A 60 -57.51 -1.85 -67.67
C SER A 60 -56.79 -1.83 -69.02
N PHE A 61 -55.60 -2.41 -69.06
CA PHE A 61 -55.06 -3.03 -70.27
C PHE A 61 -54.16 -4.20 -69.86
N ALA A 62 -54.52 -5.40 -70.28
CA ALA A 62 -53.63 -6.56 -70.28
C ALA A 62 -53.17 -6.79 -71.73
N PRO A 63 -51.98 -7.40 -71.92
CA PRO A 63 -52.02 -8.83 -72.21
C PRO A 63 -51.04 -9.62 -71.35
N ALA A 64 -51.53 -10.75 -70.86
CA ALA A 64 -50.81 -11.73 -70.06
C ALA A 64 -50.03 -12.69 -70.98
N SER A 65 -48.70 -12.63 -70.93
CA SER A 65 -47.80 -13.78 -71.14
C SER A 65 -46.33 -13.40 -70.89
N GLU A 66 -45.90 -12.18 -71.21
CA GLU A 66 -44.58 -11.63 -70.83
C GLU A 66 -44.52 -11.15 -69.37
N SER A 67 -45.68 -10.90 -68.76
CA SER A 67 -45.81 -10.43 -67.37
C SER A 67 -45.39 -11.45 -66.32
N ASN A 68 -45.39 -12.75 -66.63
CA ASN A 68 -44.97 -13.79 -65.68
C ASN A 68 -43.44 -13.93 -65.64
N GLU A 69 -42.76 -13.75 -66.78
CA GLU A 69 -41.31 -13.83 -66.89
C GLU A 69 -40.67 -12.57 -66.29
N ALA A 70 -41.20 -11.38 -66.61
CA ALA A 70 -40.77 -10.12 -66.01
C ALA A 70 -41.07 -10.03 -64.49
N MET A 71 -42.15 -10.64 -64.01
CA MET A 71 -42.43 -10.76 -62.57
C MET A 71 -41.41 -11.68 -61.87
N HIS A 72 -41.06 -12.81 -62.49
CA HIS A 72 -40.07 -13.74 -61.93
C HIS A 72 -38.66 -13.12 -61.89
N GLU A 73 -38.25 -12.39 -62.93
CA GLU A 73 -36.98 -11.65 -62.93
C GLU A 73 -36.94 -10.53 -61.87
N MET A 74 -38.05 -9.83 -61.66
CA MET A 74 -38.16 -8.82 -60.60
C MET A 74 -38.10 -9.44 -59.20
N GLU A 75 -38.74 -10.61 -59.00
CA GLU A 75 -38.67 -11.37 -57.76
C GLU A 75 -37.24 -11.87 -57.48
N GLU A 76 -36.55 -12.38 -58.50
CA GLU A 76 -35.16 -12.83 -58.40
C GLU A 76 -34.20 -11.65 -58.12
N ALA A 77 -34.41 -10.50 -58.76
CA ALA A 77 -33.65 -9.29 -58.46
C ALA A 77 -33.89 -8.78 -57.02
N ASN A 78 -35.12 -8.90 -56.50
CA ASN A 78 -35.42 -8.58 -55.10
C ASN A 78 -34.80 -9.58 -54.12
N ARG A 79 -34.84 -10.88 -54.43
CA ARG A 79 -34.20 -11.92 -53.62
C ARG A 79 -32.68 -11.75 -53.59
N ALA A 80 -32.06 -11.47 -54.74
CA ALA A 80 -30.63 -11.18 -54.82
C ALA A 80 -30.23 -9.90 -54.07
N ARG A 81 -31.13 -8.91 -53.96
CA ARG A 81 -30.91 -7.73 -53.10
C ARG A 81 -31.00 -8.09 -51.62
N GLN A 82 -31.99 -8.90 -51.24
CA GLN A 82 -32.17 -9.38 -49.87
C GLN A 82 -30.97 -10.23 -49.43
N GLU A 83 -30.53 -11.18 -50.24
CA GLU A 83 -29.36 -12.03 -49.97
C GLU A 83 -28.08 -11.21 -49.82
N LYS A 84 -27.88 -10.17 -50.64
CA LYS A 84 -26.75 -9.24 -50.47
C LYS A 84 -26.83 -8.48 -49.15
N THR A 85 -27.99 -7.93 -48.80
CA THR A 85 -28.16 -7.23 -47.53
C THR A 85 -27.98 -8.15 -46.33
N GLU A 86 -28.43 -9.41 -46.42
CA GLU A 86 -28.25 -10.42 -45.39
C GLU A 86 -26.78 -10.82 -45.26
N SER A 87 -26.06 -10.98 -46.37
CA SER A 87 -24.62 -11.24 -46.38
C SER A 87 -23.85 -10.07 -45.76
N ASP A 88 -24.16 -8.83 -46.15
CA ASP A 88 -23.52 -7.63 -45.61
C ASP A 88 -23.77 -7.49 -44.09
N LEU A 89 -24.98 -7.82 -43.63
CA LEU A 89 -25.33 -7.85 -42.21
C LEU A 89 -24.55 -8.94 -41.45
N GLN A 90 -24.44 -10.14 -42.02
CA GLN A 90 -23.67 -11.23 -41.42
C GLN A 90 -22.18 -10.88 -41.33
N ASP A 91 -21.61 -10.28 -42.36
CA ASP A 91 -20.22 -9.82 -42.36
C ASP A 91 -19.99 -8.74 -41.31
N TYR A 92 -20.94 -7.79 -41.16
CA TYR A 92 -20.89 -6.79 -40.10
C TYR A 92 -20.97 -7.40 -38.69
N GLU A 93 -21.86 -8.37 -38.47
CA GLU A 93 -21.94 -9.10 -37.20
C GLU A 93 -20.67 -9.89 -36.89
N GLN A 94 -20.08 -10.54 -37.90
CA GLN A 94 -18.82 -11.26 -37.76
C GLN A 94 -17.66 -10.31 -37.41
N GLN A 95 -17.57 -9.16 -38.07
CA GLN A 95 -16.57 -8.14 -37.75
C GLN A 95 -16.73 -7.65 -36.31
N ARG A 96 -17.97 -7.38 -35.86
CA ARG A 96 -18.25 -6.97 -34.47
C ARG A 96 -17.90 -8.04 -33.46
N LYS A 97 -18.14 -9.31 -33.77
CA LYS A 97 -17.71 -10.44 -32.92
C LYS A 97 -16.19 -10.52 -32.83
N GLN A 98 -15.49 -10.39 -33.95
CA GLN A 98 -14.03 -10.41 -33.98
C GLN A 98 -13.41 -9.22 -33.25
N GLU A 99 -14.01 -8.02 -33.34
CA GLU A 99 -13.56 -6.85 -32.57
C GLU A 99 -13.67 -7.11 -31.07
N LYS A 100 -14.83 -7.60 -30.60
CA LYS A 100 -15.04 -7.95 -29.20
C LYS A 100 -14.08 -9.04 -28.73
N GLU A 101 -13.89 -10.08 -29.53
CA GLU A 101 -12.97 -11.18 -29.20
C GLU A 101 -11.52 -10.70 -29.09
N LYS A 102 -11.07 -9.82 -30.00
CA LYS A 102 -9.73 -9.20 -29.93
C LYS A 102 -9.57 -8.36 -28.68
N GLU A 103 -10.55 -7.52 -28.36
CA GLU A 103 -10.53 -6.68 -27.17
C GLU A 103 -10.53 -7.52 -25.88
N GLU A 104 -11.37 -8.56 -25.81
CA GLU A 104 -11.42 -9.50 -24.70
C GLU A 104 -10.09 -10.25 -24.52
N GLU A 105 -9.45 -10.66 -25.62
CA GLU A 105 -8.12 -11.28 -25.58
C GLU A 105 -7.05 -10.31 -25.06
N GLU A 106 -7.07 -9.05 -25.49
CA GLU A 106 -6.12 -8.04 -25.00
C GLU A 106 -6.32 -7.78 -23.51
N ILE A 107 -7.57 -7.60 -23.07
CA ILE A 107 -7.91 -7.45 -21.65
C ILE A 107 -7.45 -8.67 -20.86
N ARG A 108 -7.66 -9.88 -21.39
CA ARG A 108 -7.22 -11.12 -20.76
C ARG A 108 -5.70 -11.18 -20.64
N LYS A 109 -4.95 -10.87 -21.71
CA LYS A 109 -3.48 -10.81 -21.70
C LYS A 109 -2.96 -9.78 -20.68
N LEU A 110 -3.63 -8.62 -20.56
CA LEU A 110 -3.28 -7.60 -19.56
C LEU A 110 -3.55 -8.08 -18.13
N LYS A 111 -4.69 -8.73 -17.88
CA LYS A 111 -5.03 -9.34 -16.58
C LYS A 111 -4.02 -10.43 -16.21
N GLU A 112 -3.67 -11.31 -17.15
CA GLU A 112 -2.67 -12.37 -16.95
C GLU A 112 -1.30 -11.77 -16.62
N ARG A 113 -0.83 -10.74 -17.34
CA ARG A 113 0.41 -10.02 -16.99
C ARG A 113 0.36 -9.36 -15.62
N ARG A 114 -0.79 -8.83 -15.20
CA ARG A 114 -0.96 -8.25 -13.85
C ARG A 114 -0.87 -9.32 -12.77
N ILE A 115 -1.55 -10.46 -12.98
CA ILE A 115 -1.49 -11.62 -12.09
C ILE A 115 -0.07 -12.18 -12.02
N GLN A 116 0.62 -12.27 -13.15
CA GLN A 116 2.00 -12.76 -13.22
C GLN A 116 2.95 -11.87 -12.40
N ARG A 117 2.90 -10.55 -12.61
CA ARG A 117 3.67 -9.59 -11.80
C ARG A 117 3.32 -9.66 -10.30
N GLN A 118 2.06 -9.96 -9.96
CA GLN A 118 1.66 -10.14 -8.57
C GLN A 118 2.19 -11.44 -7.99
N LYS A 119 2.16 -12.55 -8.74
CA LYS A 119 2.75 -13.83 -8.34
C LYS A 119 4.24 -13.70 -8.11
N GLU A 120 4.96 -13.05 -9.02
CA GLU A 120 6.41 -12.81 -8.89
C GLU A 120 6.75 -12.02 -7.62
N ARG A 121 6.02 -10.92 -7.33
CA ARG A 121 6.19 -10.16 -6.07
C ARG A 121 5.94 -11.02 -4.84
N VAL A 122 4.86 -11.82 -4.86
CA VAL A 122 4.51 -12.70 -3.74
C VAL A 122 5.55 -13.81 -3.56
N GLU A 123 6.13 -14.34 -4.63
CA GLU A 123 7.19 -15.34 -4.58
C GLU A 123 8.51 -14.75 -4.08
N GLU A 124 8.88 -13.55 -4.51
CA GLU A 124 10.05 -12.82 -4.02
C GLU A 124 9.92 -12.51 -2.51
N ASP A 125 8.76 -11.98 -2.09
CA ASP A 125 8.47 -11.71 -0.69
C ASP A 125 8.50 -12.99 0.16
N LYS A 126 7.97 -14.11 -0.35
CA LYS A 126 8.03 -15.42 0.31
C LYS A 126 9.48 -15.91 0.46
N ARG A 127 10.30 -15.80 -0.59
CA ARG A 127 11.72 -16.19 -0.53
C ARG A 127 12.48 -15.34 0.47
N LEU A 128 12.25 -14.03 0.50
CA LEU A 128 12.88 -13.13 1.45
C LEU A 128 12.43 -13.41 2.89
N ALA A 129 11.14 -13.70 3.09
CA ALA A 129 10.60 -14.09 4.39
C ALA A 129 11.18 -15.43 4.87
N GLU A 130 11.35 -16.41 3.99
CA GLU A 130 11.96 -17.70 4.32
C GLU A 130 13.44 -17.54 4.71
N MET A 131 14.22 -16.75 3.96
CA MET A 131 15.60 -16.43 4.32
C MET A 131 15.71 -15.76 5.68
N ARG A 132 14.85 -14.78 5.97
CA ARG A 132 14.79 -14.13 7.30
C ARG A 132 14.41 -15.10 8.41
N ALA A 133 13.44 -15.99 8.18
CA ALA A 133 13.04 -16.99 9.14
C ALA A 133 14.18 -17.99 9.42
N GLN A 134 14.92 -18.41 8.40
CA GLN A 134 16.09 -19.28 8.56
C GLN A 134 17.22 -18.59 9.34
N GLU A 135 17.49 -17.30 9.09
CA GLU A 135 18.46 -16.52 9.86
C GLU A 135 18.03 -16.33 11.32
N GLU A 136 16.76 -16.06 11.57
CA GLU A 136 16.23 -15.94 12.94
C GLU A 136 16.30 -17.27 13.70
N MET A 137 15.99 -18.38 13.03
CA MET A 137 16.13 -19.73 13.61
C MET A 137 17.58 -20.06 13.92
N LYS A 138 18.53 -19.70 13.04
CA LYS A 138 19.97 -19.85 13.30
C LYS A 138 20.43 -18.99 14.48
N ARG A 139 20.00 -17.73 14.57
CA ARG A 139 20.29 -16.85 15.71
C ARG A 139 19.74 -17.40 17.02
N LYS A 140 18.50 -17.88 17.04
CA LYS A 140 17.90 -18.51 18.22
C LYS A 140 18.67 -19.76 18.66
N ALA A 141 19.07 -20.61 17.70
CA ALA A 141 19.88 -21.80 18.00
C ALA A 141 21.26 -21.44 18.57
N GLU A 142 21.94 -20.44 18.01
CA GLU A 142 23.24 -19.95 18.51
C GLU A 142 23.10 -19.33 19.91
N GLU A 143 22.04 -18.55 20.17
CA GLU A 143 21.78 -18.00 21.50
C GLU A 143 21.50 -19.07 22.54
N GLU A 144 20.74 -20.12 22.20
CA GLU A 144 20.51 -21.25 23.08
C GLU A 144 21.80 -22.04 23.35
N GLU A 145 22.64 -22.25 22.34
CA GLU A 145 23.94 -22.90 22.51
C GLU A 145 24.87 -22.06 23.41
N ARG A 146 24.90 -20.73 23.21
CA ARG A 146 25.66 -19.80 24.05
C ARG A 146 25.14 -19.80 25.49
N LYS A 147 23.82 -19.85 25.70
CA LYS A 147 23.21 -19.97 27.04
C LYS A 147 23.58 -21.31 27.69
N LYS A 148 23.55 -22.43 26.95
CA LYS A 148 23.95 -23.75 27.45
C LYS A 148 25.44 -23.78 27.83
N LYS A 149 26.33 -23.19 27.03
CA LYS A 149 27.77 -23.07 27.34
C LYS A 149 28.01 -22.25 28.61
N LYS A 150 27.38 -21.07 28.73
CA LYS A 150 27.47 -20.23 29.94
C LYS A 150 26.95 -20.95 31.18
N ALA A 151 25.81 -21.65 31.10
CA ALA A 151 25.26 -22.41 32.21
C ALA A 151 26.17 -23.59 32.63
N ALA A 152 26.82 -24.25 31.66
CA ALA A 152 27.79 -25.32 31.94
C ALA A 152 29.06 -24.78 32.62
N GLU A 153 29.59 -23.64 32.15
CA GLU A 153 30.75 -22.97 32.74
C GLU A 153 30.46 -22.47 34.17
N GLU A 154 29.32 -21.82 34.39
CA GLU A 154 28.90 -21.36 35.71
C GLU A 154 28.73 -22.53 36.69
N LYS A 155 28.18 -23.67 36.22
CA LYS A 155 28.06 -24.88 37.02
C LYS A 155 29.44 -25.42 37.42
N ARG A 156 30.41 -25.47 36.49
CA ARG A 156 31.79 -25.87 36.79
C ARG A 156 32.46 -24.94 37.80
N LEU A 157 32.31 -23.63 37.63
CA LEU A 157 32.84 -22.63 38.56
C LEU A 157 32.22 -22.74 39.96
N LYS A 158 30.91 -23.03 40.03
CA LYS A 158 30.20 -23.23 41.30
C LYS A 158 30.65 -24.51 42.01
N GLU A 159 30.89 -25.59 41.27
CA GLU A 159 31.45 -26.83 41.80
C GLU A 159 32.89 -26.65 42.30
N GLU A 160 33.74 -25.90 41.57
CA GLU A 160 35.09 -25.56 42.01
C GLU A 160 35.08 -24.68 43.28
N ARG A 161 34.23 -23.66 43.32
CA ARG A 161 34.06 -22.78 44.49
C ARG A 161 33.51 -23.56 45.70
N ALA A 162 32.61 -24.53 45.48
CA ALA A 162 32.12 -25.42 46.52
C ALA A 162 33.21 -26.37 47.03
N ARG A 163 34.06 -26.92 46.16
CA ARG A 163 35.21 -27.74 46.53
C ARG A 163 36.22 -26.94 47.35
N LYS A 164 36.58 -25.75 46.88
CA LYS A 164 37.51 -24.84 47.58
C LYS A 164 36.95 -24.37 48.93
N LYS A 165 35.63 -24.15 49.01
CA LYS A 165 34.95 -23.84 50.28
C LYS A 165 34.98 -25.02 51.25
N ARG A 166 34.73 -26.25 50.79
CA ARG A 166 34.83 -27.47 51.63
C ARG A 166 36.25 -27.68 52.14
N GLU A 167 37.26 -27.48 51.30
CA GLU A 167 38.68 -27.58 51.67
C GLU A 167 39.07 -26.50 52.69
N ALA A 168 38.61 -25.26 52.49
CA ALA A 168 38.81 -24.18 53.45
C ALA A 168 38.10 -24.45 54.79
N GLU A 169 36.88 -24.98 54.76
CA GLU A 169 36.11 -25.34 55.96
C GLU A 169 36.75 -26.51 56.72
N GLU A 170 37.35 -27.48 56.01
CA GLU A 170 38.13 -28.56 56.62
C GLU A 170 39.43 -28.06 57.26
N ARG A 171 40.09 -27.06 56.64
CA ARG A 171 41.25 -26.34 57.22
C ARG A 171 40.88 -25.44 58.39
N LEU A 172 39.66 -24.89 58.40
CA LEU A 172 39.14 -24.01 59.46
C LEU A 172 38.42 -24.76 60.58
N LYS A 173 38.29 -26.10 60.53
CA LYS A 173 37.80 -26.89 61.67
C LYS A 173 38.68 -26.58 62.90
N PRO A 174 38.15 -25.87 63.91
CA PRO A 174 38.94 -25.52 65.07
C PRO A 174 39.08 -26.76 65.95
N LYS A 175 40.33 -27.11 66.32
CA LYS A 175 40.55 -27.89 67.54
C LYS A 175 39.95 -27.09 68.70
N LYS A 176 38.87 -27.64 69.26
CA LYS A 176 38.33 -27.41 70.61
C LYS A 176 37.89 -25.96 70.95
N GLY A 177 36.57 -25.79 70.96
CA GLY A 177 35.82 -25.09 72.01
C GLY A 177 35.85 -23.56 72.02
N ARG A 178 34.69 -22.94 71.71
CA ARG A 178 34.20 -21.76 72.43
C ARG A 178 32.69 -21.57 72.17
N ASN A 179 31.94 -21.64 73.26
CA ASN A 179 30.49 -21.49 73.34
C ASN A 179 30.18 -20.00 73.62
N PHE A 180 29.68 -19.26 72.63
CA PHE A 180 29.05 -17.96 72.86
C PHE A 180 27.70 -17.90 72.17
N LYS A 181 26.66 -17.63 72.97
CA LYS A 181 25.28 -17.40 72.55
C LYS A 181 25.21 -16.05 71.83
N ILE A 182 24.95 -16.07 70.53
CA ILE A 182 24.57 -14.88 69.76
C ILE A 182 23.05 -14.75 69.82
N SER A 183 22.58 -13.70 70.49
CA SER A 183 21.18 -13.30 70.49
C SER A 183 20.76 -12.87 69.08
N LYS A 184 19.66 -13.45 68.60
CA LYS A 184 18.99 -13.04 67.36
C LYS A 184 18.43 -11.63 67.55
N ARG A 185 18.99 -10.65 66.83
CA ARG A 185 18.31 -9.37 66.56
C ARG A 185 17.54 -9.52 65.25
N SER A 186 16.25 -9.24 65.36
CA SER A 186 15.32 -8.88 64.31
C SER A 186 15.84 -7.67 63.53
N ASP A 187 15.95 -7.79 62.21
CA ASP A 187 15.55 -6.79 61.22
C ASP A 187 16.14 -7.15 59.86
N SER A 188 15.26 -7.45 58.91
CA SER A 188 15.48 -7.12 57.49
C SER A 188 14.15 -7.25 56.76
N GLU A 189 13.51 -6.09 56.64
CA GLU A 189 12.54 -5.66 55.65
C GLU A 189 12.30 -6.62 54.48
N LYS A 190 11.09 -7.18 54.47
CA LYS A 190 10.46 -7.74 53.30
C LYS A 190 9.79 -6.59 52.53
N VAL A 191 10.51 -5.96 51.60
CA VAL A 191 9.91 -5.01 50.64
C VAL A 191 9.12 -5.81 49.60
N PRO A 192 7.83 -5.48 49.35
CA PRO A 192 6.97 -6.23 48.46
C PRO A 192 7.27 -5.91 46.99
N GLY A 193 7.27 -6.95 46.16
CA GLY A 193 7.31 -6.82 44.71
C GLY A 193 6.08 -6.08 44.19
N SER A 194 6.32 -4.94 43.54
CA SER A 194 5.44 -4.29 42.56
C SER A 194 6.17 -3.12 41.88
N LEU A 195 7.38 -3.37 41.35
CA LEU A 195 8.14 -2.41 40.53
C LEU A 195 8.30 -2.86 39.06
N ASP A 196 7.86 -4.08 38.71
CA ASP A 196 8.03 -4.63 37.35
C ASP A 196 7.09 -4.00 36.29
N ALA A 197 6.05 -3.27 36.69
CA ALA A 197 5.11 -2.66 35.74
C ALA A 197 5.50 -1.25 35.27
N VAL A 198 6.44 -0.58 35.96
CA VAL A 198 6.87 0.79 35.60
C VAL A 198 8.19 0.77 34.82
N MET A 199 9.09 -0.17 35.12
CA MET A 199 10.38 -0.29 34.44
C MET A 199 10.25 -0.79 32.99
N THR A 200 9.20 -1.55 32.65
CA THR A 200 9.05 -2.12 31.30
C THR A 200 8.71 -1.09 30.21
N LYS A 201 8.12 0.06 30.56
CA LYS A 201 7.81 1.12 29.58
C LYS A 201 9.02 2.02 29.28
N GLU A 202 9.90 2.19 30.27
CA GLU A 202 11.12 3.01 30.15
C GLU A 202 12.30 2.19 29.60
N GLU A 203 12.30 0.86 29.73
CA GLU A 203 13.34 -0.01 29.18
C GLU A 203 13.07 -0.51 27.74
N LEU A 204 11.81 -0.52 27.26
CA LEU A 204 11.46 -1.01 25.91
C LEU A 204 11.51 0.07 24.82
N GLN A 205 11.54 1.34 25.21
CA GLN A 205 11.86 2.44 24.33
C GLN A 205 13.22 2.93 24.76
N LYS A 206 14.26 2.69 23.96
CA LYS A 206 15.53 3.42 24.08
C LYS A 206 15.20 4.85 24.49
N SER A 207 15.74 5.33 25.61
CA SER A 207 15.37 6.66 26.15
C SER A 207 15.37 7.66 25.01
N LYS A 208 14.42 8.59 24.97
CA LYS A 208 14.32 9.59 23.90
C LYS A 208 15.69 10.25 23.60
N GLU A 209 16.47 10.43 24.65
CA GLU A 209 17.86 10.91 24.62
C GLU A 209 18.81 9.94 23.90
N GLN A 210 18.74 8.63 24.18
CA GLN A 210 19.51 7.59 23.48
C GLN A 210 19.14 7.51 21.98
N LEU A 211 17.86 7.68 21.63
CA LEU A 211 17.44 7.69 20.23
C LEU A 211 17.95 8.94 19.48
N GLU A 212 17.99 10.09 20.15
CA GLU A 212 18.54 11.32 19.61
C GLU A 212 20.07 11.23 19.46
N GLU A 213 20.78 10.63 20.42
CA GLU A 213 22.21 10.34 20.33
C GLU A 213 22.54 9.35 19.21
N GLU A 214 21.77 8.27 19.06
CA GLU A 214 21.92 7.32 17.95
C GLU A 214 21.68 8.03 16.60
N LYS A 215 20.66 8.88 16.51
CA LYS A 215 20.38 9.67 15.31
C LYS A 215 21.54 10.62 15.00
N GLN A 216 22.06 11.34 15.99
CA GLN A 216 23.20 12.24 15.80
C GLN A 216 24.46 11.46 15.38
N ALA A 217 24.73 10.30 15.97
CA ALA A 217 25.84 9.45 15.60
C ALA A 217 25.74 8.96 14.14
N ILE A 218 24.54 8.52 13.71
CA ILE A 218 24.29 8.11 12.32
C ILE A 218 24.44 9.29 11.36
N LEU A 219 23.93 10.47 11.74
CA LEU A 219 24.08 11.68 10.92
C LEU A 219 25.54 12.10 10.80
N ALA A 220 26.32 12.05 11.88
CA ALA A 220 27.75 12.33 11.84
C ALA A 220 28.52 11.32 10.98
N GLN A 221 28.12 10.04 10.97
CA GLN A 221 28.71 9.02 10.10
C GLN A 221 28.36 9.26 8.62
N ARG A 222 27.13 9.69 8.33
CA ARG A 222 26.64 9.90 6.94
C ARG A 222 27.08 11.23 6.35
N ILE A 223 27.13 12.28 7.16
CA ILE A 223 27.56 13.62 6.77
C ILE A 223 29.07 13.68 6.91
N GLN A 224 29.77 13.39 5.81
CA GLN A 224 31.22 13.54 5.78
C GLN A 224 31.59 15.03 5.85
N PRO A 225 32.49 15.43 6.76
CA PRO A 225 32.97 16.80 6.81
C PRO A 225 33.72 17.15 5.51
N LEU A 226 33.37 18.28 4.91
CA LEU A 226 33.96 18.72 3.65
C LEU A 226 35.38 19.23 3.87
N THR A 227 36.37 18.56 3.27
CA THR A 227 37.75 19.03 3.22
C THR A 227 37.96 19.86 1.96
N ILE A 228 37.96 21.19 2.09
CA ILE A 228 38.05 22.11 0.95
C ILE A 228 39.48 22.67 0.79
N ASP A 229 40.31 22.56 1.83
CA ASP A 229 41.63 23.19 1.89
C ASP A 229 42.63 22.54 0.91
N GLY A 230 43.16 23.36 -0.01
CA GLY A 230 44.19 22.94 -0.98
C GLY A 230 43.69 22.32 -2.29
N LEU A 231 42.37 22.33 -2.56
CA LEU A 231 41.82 21.87 -3.83
C LEU A 231 42.02 22.91 -4.96
N THR A 232 42.34 22.44 -6.16
CA THR A 232 42.40 23.28 -7.38
C THR A 232 40.99 23.61 -7.90
N SER A 233 40.84 24.66 -8.70
CA SER A 233 39.54 25.12 -9.25
C SER A 233 38.74 23.99 -9.90
N ASP A 234 39.40 23.13 -10.66
CA ASP A 234 38.75 22.06 -11.43
C ASP A 234 38.22 20.95 -10.50
N LYS A 235 38.99 20.62 -9.44
CA LYS A 235 38.58 19.65 -8.42
C LYS A 235 37.44 20.16 -7.55
N LEU A 236 37.36 21.47 -7.32
CA LEU A 236 36.23 22.09 -6.63
C LEU A 236 34.93 21.96 -7.44
N LEU A 237 35.00 22.11 -8.77
CA LEU A 237 33.86 21.93 -9.66
C LEU A 237 33.38 20.46 -9.70
N GLU A 238 34.30 19.50 -9.73
CA GLU A 238 33.96 18.07 -9.65
C GLU A 238 33.29 17.75 -8.31
N LYS A 239 33.85 18.22 -7.20
CA LYS A 239 33.25 18.05 -5.86
C LYS A 239 31.87 18.68 -5.75
N ALA A 240 31.65 19.85 -6.34
CA ALA A 240 30.34 20.49 -6.36
C ALA A 240 29.30 19.66 -7.13
N LYS A 241 29.69 19.08 -8.28
CA LYS A 241 28.82 18.18 -9.06
C LYS A 241 28.49 16.90 -8.30
N GLU A 242 29.48 16.26 -7.67
CA GLU A 242 29.30 15.07 -6.85
C GLU A 242 28.31 15.33 -5.70
N LEU A 243 28.49 16.43 -4.96
CA LEU A 243 27.59 16.82 -3.87
C LEU A 243 26.19 17.12 -4.38
N HIS A 244 26.07 17.80 -5.53
CA HIS A 244 24.76 18.10 -6.12
C HIS A 244 23.99 16.84 -6.54
N GLU A 245 24.66 15.87 -7.17
CA GLU A 245 24.07 14.56 -7.47
C GLU A 245 23.72 13.78 -6.20
N HIS A 246 24.55 13.88 -5.16
CA HIS A 246 24.26 13.27 -3.87
C HIS A 246 23.01 13.86 -3.21
N ILE A 247 22.89 15.19 -3.19
CA ILE A 247 21.71 15.90 -2.66
C ILE A 247 20.46 15.49 -3.45
N ARG A 248 20.49 15.50 -4.78
CA ARG A 248 19.33 15.09 -5.61
C ARG A 248 18.85 13.68 -5.28
N ARG A 249 19.77 12.74 -5.05
CA ARG A 249 19.41 11.37 -4.64
C ARG A 249 18.74 11.35 -3.27
N LEU A 250 19.29 12.08 -2.29
CA LEU A 250 18.72 12.18 -0.94
C LEU A 250 17.34 12.85 -0.92
N GLU A 251 17.11 13.83 -1.80
CA GLU A 251 15.80 14.46 -1.97
C GLU A 251 14.76 13.48 -2.53
N GLY A 252 15.14 12.64 -3.49
CA GLY A 252 14.30 11.54 -3.98
C GLY A 252 13.97 10.54 -2.88
N ASP A 253 14.98 10.07 -2.14
CA ASP A 253 14.78 9.15 -1.01
C ASP A 253 13.87 9.76 0.07
N LYS A 254 14.01 11.06 0.34
CA LYS A 254 13.15 11.79 1.27
C LYS A 254 11.70 11.75 0.77
N TYR A 255 11.45 12.11 -0.50
CA TYR A 255 10.10 12.11 -1.06
C TYR A 255 9.42 10.74 -0.93
N ASP A 256 10.12 9.66 -1.31
CA ASP A 256 9.58 8.30 -1.22
C ASP A 256 9.23 7.90 0.23
N LEU A 257 10.08 8.28 1.18
CA LEU A 257 9.82 8.05 2.61
C LEU A 257 8.63 8.86 3.11
N GLU A 258 8.51 10.12 2.69
CA GLU A 258 7.37 10.97 3.04
C GLU A 258 6.05 10.40 2.51
N GLN A 259 6.01 9.95 1.26
CA GLN A 259 4.81 9.31 0.69
C GLN A 259 4.44 8.02 1.43
N ARG A 260 5.43 7.18 1.77
CA ARG A 260 5.21 5.97 2.58
C ARG A 260 4.69 6.32 3.97
N PHE A 261 5.25 7.35 4.59
CA PHE A 261 4.83 7.81 5.92
C PHE A 261 3.38 8.30 5.89
N LYS A 262 2.98 9.12 4.90
CA LYS A 262 1.59 9.56 4.73
C LYS A 262 0.65 8.36 4.61
N ARG A 263 0.98 7.38 3.76
CA ARG A 263 0.18 6.16 3.61
C ARG A 263 0.03 5.40 4.94
N GLN A 264 1.11 5.23 5.68
CA GLN A 264 1.07 4.59 7.00
C GLN A 264 0.22 5.38 7.99
N GLN A 265 0.26 6.72 7.95
CA GLN A 265 -0.61 7.56 8.78
C GLN A 265 -2.08 7.34 8.45
N TYR A 266 -2.46 7.29 7.17
CA TYR A 266 -3.83 6.96 6.75
C TYR A 266 -4.27 5.59 7.28
N ASP A 267 -3.46 4.56 7.10
CA ASP A 267 -3.75 3.20 7.59
C ASP A 267 -3.92 3.20 9.13
N MET A 268 -3.10 3.96 9.85
CA MET A 268 -3.16 4.09 11.31
C MET A 268 -4.48 4.75 11.75
N ILE A 269 -4.86 5.86 11.12
CA ILE A 269 -6.12 6.58 11.38
C ILE A 269 -7.31 5.65 11.15
N GLU A 270 -7.35 4.94 10.03
CA GLU A 270 -8.43 4.03 9.67
C GLU A 270 -8.56 2.87 10.68
N LEU A 271 -7.44 2.26 11.07
CA LEU A 271 -7.42 1.21 12.10
C LEU A 271 -7.90 1.71 13.45
N ALA A 272 -7.46 2.91 13.87
CA ALA A 272 -7.93 3.51 15.11
C ALA A 272 -9.42 3.81 15.09
N GLU A 273 -9.96 4.26 13.94
CA GLU A 273 -11.39 4.47 13.79
C GLU A 273 -12.18 3.16 13.86
N ARG A 274 -11.75 2.09 13.17
CA ARG A 274 -12.37 0.76 13.30
C ARG A 274 -12.40 0.26 14.74
N VAL A 275 -11.30 0.45 15.49
CA VAL A 275 -11.22 0.10 16.91
C VAL A 275 -12.20 0.94 17.74
N ARG A 276 -12.30 2.26 17.47
CA ARG A 276 -13.28 3.14 18.12
C ARG A 276 -14.72 2.69 17.86
N GLN A 277 -15.05 2.31 16.62
CA GLN A 277 -16.38 1.82 16.25
C GLN A 277 -16.70 0.48 16.93
N MET A 278 -15.78 -0.49 16.91
CA MET A 278 -15.94 -1.80 17.59
C MET A 278 -16.15 -1.64 19.10
N ASN A 279 -15.46 -0.68 19.73
CA ASN A 279 -15.55 -0.45 21.18
C ASN A 279 -16.77 0.37 21.58
N LYS A 280 -17.46 1.04 20.65
CA LYS A 280 -18.66 1.86 20.95
C LYS A 280 -19.86 1.02 21.36
N GLY A 281 -19.95 -0.25 20.92
CA GLY A 281 -20.98 -1.21 21.33
C GLY A 281 -20.65 -2.00 22.61
N LYS A 282 -19.40 -1.97 23.08
CA LYS A 282 -18.95 -2.67 24.29
C LYS A 282 -18.85 -1.63 25.42
N GLY A 283 -19.94 -1.44 26.14
CA GLY A 283 -20.15 -0.37 27.12
C GLY A 283 -18.89 0.12 27.85
N LYS A 284 -18.69 1.45 27.79
CA LYS A 284 -17.64 2.25 28.43
C LYS A 284 -16.99 1.56 29.65
N ARG A 285 -15.85 0.93 29.45
CA ARG A 285 -14.83 0.73 30.50
C ARG A 285 -13.45 1.03 29.94
N GLY A 286 -12.98 2.25 30.23
CA GLY A 286 -11.56 2.54 30.46
C GLY A 286 -10.55 2.40 29.32
N VAL A 287 -10.92 2.15 28.07
CA VAL A 287 -9.93 2.20 26.98
C VAL A 287 -9.69 3.68 26.64
N SER A 288 -8.54 4.19 27.04
CA SER A 288 -8.03 5.49 26.60
C SER A 288 -8.18 5.56 25.09
N SER A 289 -9.05 6.44 24.59
CA SER A 289 -9.16 6.70 23.16
C SER A 289 -7.76 7.00 22.65
N VAL A 290 -7.22 6.16 21.78
CA VAL A 290 -6.00 6.48 21.03
C VAL A 290 -6.36 7.72 20.22
N GLN A 291 -5.97 8.90 20.72
CA GLN A 291 -6.07 10.15 20.00
C GLN A 291 -5.00 10.08 18.93
N VAL A 292 -5.40 9.60 17.76
CA VAL A 292 -4.61 9.82 16.55
C VAL A 292 -4.79 11.28 16.24
N ASP A 293 -3.72 12.05 16.33
CA ASP A 293 -3.74 13.44 15.96
C ASP A 293 -4.01 13.52 14.45
N GLU A 294 -5.20 14.00 14.09
CA GLU A 294 -5.72 14.11 12.72
C GLU A 294 -5.07 15.29 11.97
N SER A 295 -4.09 15.98 12.57
CA SER A 295 -3.28 16.99 11.89
C SER A 295 -2.61 16.39 10.64
N PHE A 296 -3.19 16.74 9.50
CA PHE A 296 -2.75 16.36 8.17
C PHE A 296 -1.29 16.79 7.98
N ASP A 297 -0.41 15.80 7.89
CA ASP A 297 0.99 15.97 7.51
C ASP A 297 1.80 16.96 8.39
N ARG A 298 1.95 16.62 9.68
CA ARG A 298 2.89 17.28 10.63
C ARG A 298 4.31 17.50 10.09
N LEU A 299 4.70 16.79 9.04
CA LEU A 299 5.99 16.95 8.37
C LEU A 299 5.94 18.14 7.41
N ALA A 300 4.88 18.29 6.61
CA ALA A 300 4.64 19.45 5.76
C ALA A 300 4.58 20.74 6.59
N ASP A 301 3.90 20.75 7.73
CA ASP A 301 3.81 21.92 8.63
C ASP A 301 5.16 22.42 9.14
N LYS A 302 6.16 21.54 9.26
CA LYS A 302 7.52 21.93 9.67
C LYS A 302 8.30 22.60 8.54
N PHE A 303 7.91 22.40 7.29
CA PHE A 303 8.59 22.90 6.10
C PHE A 303 7.80 23.98 5.35
N THR A 304 6.56 24.29 5.74
CA THR A 304 5.76 25.40 5.14
C THR A 304 6.35 26.80 5.40
N SER A 305 7.25 26.93 6.37
CA SER A 305 8.01 28.15 6.65
C SER A 305 9.32 28.24 5.85
N ALA A 306 9.74 27.16 5.19
CA ALA A 306 10.87 27.19 4.27
C ALA A 306 10.39 27.82 2.94
N PRO A 307 11.11 28.82 2.38
CA PRO A 307 10.72 29.43 1.13
C PRO A 307 10.64 28.34 0.05
N VAL A 308 9.51 28.30 -0.68
CA VAL A 308 9.34 27.44 -1.84
C VAL A 308 10.53 27.70 -2.77
N SER A 309 11.35 26.68 -2.98
CA SER A 309 12.45 26.72 -3.93
C SER A 309 11.88 27.03 -5.31
N MET A 310 11.96 28.29 -5.70
CA MET A 310 11.68 28.74 -7.06
C MET A 310 12.73 28.12 -7.97
N ALA A 311 12.34 27.05 -8.66
CA ALA A 311 13.01 26.56 -9.86
C ALA A 311 12.56 27.40 -11.07
#